data_AF-A0A3D1R209-F1
#
_entry.id   AF-A0A3D1R209-F1
#
_cell.length_a   1.000
_cell.length_b   1.000
_cell.length_c   1.000
_cell.angle_alpha   90.00
_cell.angle_beta   90.00
_cell.angle_gamma   90.00
#
_symmetry.space_group_name_H-M   'P 1'
#
loop_
_entity.id
_entity.type
_entity.pdbx_description
1 polymer ?
#
loop_
_entity_poly.entity_id
_entity_poly.type
_entity_poly.pdbx_seq_one_letter_code
_entity_poly.pdbx_strand_id
1 'polypeptide(L)'
;MFSLFNRKPNYRKIFSSPIDTHKYLYSERSKTAELLGDESFIEAWLESENRWAVMKVILAEAAKGDIPSIKQMIWYFDVLFQSPSTSEEGKVMALQTRIELCEAAVTMGLKEFSYKAMVSCSNLFSIAVQGQTPPSDQMAKQAINGAIRHANLFLKSGYEDPELINDARQILKSLTVHAQAINALVESEE
;
A
#
# COMPACT_ATOMS: atom_id res chain seq x y z
N MET A 1 -38.48 -2.31 20.67
CA MET A 1 -37.68 -3.28 21.44
C MET A 1 -37.28 -4.41 20.50
N PHE A 2 -36.19 -4.23 19.72
CA PHE A 2 -35.65 -5.27 18.85
C PHE A 2 -34.20 -5.52 19.25
N SER A 3 -34.02 -6.36 20.26
CA SER A 3 -32.75 -7.02 20.52
C SER A 3 -32.57 -8.10 19.45
N LEU A 4 -32.07 -7.70 18.29
CA LEU A 4 -31.51 -8.66 17.34
C LEU A 4 -30.22 -9.16 17.98
N PHE A 5 -30.23 -10.42 18.39
CA PHE A 5 -29.05 -11.16 18.82
C PHE A 5 -27.95 -11.04 17.76
N ASN A 6 -27.02 -10.09 17.93
CA ASN A 6 -25.79 -10.02 17.15
C ASN A 6 -24.94 -11.24 17.52
N ARG A 7 -25.24 -12.39 16.89
CA ARG A 7 -24.36 -13.55 16.93
C ARG A 7 -23.03 -13.10 16.31
N LYS A 8 -21.96 -13.20 17.11
CA LYS A 8 -20.61 -12.92 16.62
C LYS A 8 -20.35 -13.72 15.33
N PRO A 9 -19.77 -13.12 14.28
CA PRO A 9 -19.44 -13.81 13.05
C PRO A 9 -18.56 -15.03 13.31
N ASN A 10 -18.84 -16.15 12.64
CA ASN A 10 -17.96 -17.31 12.69
C ASN A 10 -16.90 -17.18 11.58
N TYR A 11 -15.83 -16.45 11.88
CA TYR A 11 -14.76 -16.17 10.92
C TYR A 11 -14.07 -17.42 10.40
N ARG A 12 -13.92 -18.47 11.22
CA ARG A 12 -13.38 -19.75 10.75
C ARG A 12 -14.20 -20.35 9.60
N LYS A 13 -15.53 -20.27 9.71
CA LYS A 13 -16.43 -20.71 8.63
C LYS A 13 -16.40 -19.76 7.45
N ILE A 14 -16.45 -18.45 7.70
CA ILE A 14 -16.43 -17.43 6.63
C ILE A 14 -15.15 -17.55 5.79
N PHE A 15 -13.99 -17.70 6.43
CA PHE A 15 -12.70 -17.82 5.76
C PHE A 15 -12.41 -19.22 5.21
N SER A 16 -13.33 -20.18 5.36
CA SER A 16 -13.14 -21.54 4.86
C SER A 16 -13.18 -21.63 3.33
N SER A 17 -13.79 -20.63 2.66
CA SER A 17 -13.79 -20.54 1.20
C SER A 17 -13.73 -19.08 0.71
N PRO A 18 -13.14 -18.83 -0.47
CA PRO A 18 -13.17 -17.51 -1.10
C PRO A 18 -14.59 -17.00 -1.37
N ILE A 19 -15.53 -17.90 -1.68
CA ILE A 19 -16.93 -17.56 -1.98
C ILE A 19 -17.63 -17.06 -0.71
N ASP A 20 -17.48 -17.74 0.41
CA ASP A 20 -18.09 -17.34 1.68
C ASP A 20 -17.46 -16.04 2.21
N THR A 21 -16.15 -15.88 2.04
CA THR A 21 -15.44 -14.63 2.37
C THR A 21 -15.98 -13.47 1.54
N HIS A 22 -16.09 -13.66 0.22
CA HIS A 22 -16.62 -12.63 -0.68
C HIS A 22 -18.05 -12.27 -0.33
N LYS A 23 -18.92 -13.27 -0.14
CA LYS A 23 -20.31 -13.06 0.25
C LYS A 23 -20.43 -12.31 1.57
N TYR A 24 -19.62 -12.65 2.57
CA TYR A 24 -19.65 -11.96 3.87
C TYR A 24 -19.26 -10.49 3.73
N LEU A 25 -18.17 -10.20 3.01
CA LEU A 25 -17.62 -8.84 2.89
C LEU A 25 -18.42 -7.93 1.94
N TYR A 26 -18.98 -8.47 0.87
CA TYR A 26 -19.47 -7.68 -0.27
C TYR A 26 -20.95 -7.92 -0.62
N SER A 27 -21.69 -8.74 0.14
CA SER A 27 -23.15 -8.91 -0.09
C SER A 27 -23.93 -7.60 0.14
N GLU A 28 -23.46 -6.75 1.04
CA GLU A 28 -24.01 -5.42 1.29
C GLU A 28 -22.90 -4.37 1.21
N ARG A 29 -22.75 -3.73 0.04
CA ARG A 29 -21.68 -2.76 -0.21
C ARG A 29 -21.61 -1.60 0.80
N SER A 30 -22.75 -1.20 1.36
CA SER A 30 -22.80 -0.16 2.38
C SER A 30 -22.13 -0.56 3.70
N LYS A 31 -21.94 -1.86 3.95
CA LYS A 31 -21.28 -2.40 5.15
C LYS A 31 -19.84 -2.83 4.92
N THR A 32 -19.38 -2.91 3.67
CA THR A 32 -18.03 -3.37 3.34
C THR A 32 -16.94 -2.57 4.07
N ALA A 33 -17.07 -1.24 4.12
CA ALA A 33 -16.11 -0.39 4.82
C ALA A 33 -16.08 -0.65 6.33
N GLU A 34 -17.24 -0.87 6.95
CA GLU A 34 -17.36 -1.22 8.37
C GLU A 34 -16.73 -2.58 8.65
N LEU A 35 -17.03 -3.59 7.83
CA LEU A 35 -16.51 -4.94 8.00
C LEU A 35 -14.99 -5.03 7.83
N LEU A 36 -14.43 -4.35 6.82
CA LEU A 36 -12.98 -4.35 6.59
C LEU A 36 -12.22 -3.59 7.66
N GLY A 37 -12.83 -2.56 8.26
CA GLY A 37 -12.26 -1.78 9.36
C GLY A 37 -12.53 -2.37 10.76
N ASP A 38 -13.29 -3.46 10.86
CA ASP A 38 -13.62 -4.09 12.14
C ASP A 38 -12.42 -4.82 12.73
N GLU A 39 -12.06 -4.49 13.96
CA GLU A 39 -10.91 -5.05 14.66
C GLU A 39 -11.00 -6.58 14.78
N SER A 40 -12.21 -7.10 15.08
CA SER A 40 -12.40 -8.56 15.23
C SER A 40 -12.25 -9.30 13.90
N PHE A 41 -12.66 -8.69 12.79
CA PHE A 41 -12.42 -9.22 11.45
C PHE A 41 -10.92 -9.22 11.13
N ILE A 42 -10.23 -8.12 11.41
CA ILE A 42 -8.79 -7.97 11.13
C ILE A 42 -7.98 -9.00 11.91
N GLU A 43 -8.21 -9.11 13.22
CA GLU A 43 -7.56 -10.12 14.07
C GLU A 43 -7.80 -11.53 13.54
N ALA A 44 -9.06 -11.88 13.31
CA ALA A 44 -9.40 -13.21 12.81
C ALA A 44 -8.79 -13.48 11.42
N TRP A 45 -8.68 -12.47 10.57
CA TRP A 45 -8.07 -12.61 9.25
C TRP A 45 -6.58 -12.89 9.38
N LEU A 46 -5.84 -12.08 10.16
CA LEU A 46 -4.39 -12.23 10.32
C LEU A 46 -4.00 -13.56 10.98
N GLU A 47 -4.80 -14.03 11.94
CA GLU A 47 -4.60 -15.30 12.65
C GLU A 47 -5.03 -16.54 11.84
N SER A 48 -5.80 -16.36 10.76
CA SER A 48 -6.34 -17.47 9.99
C SER A 48 -5.28 -18.24 9.20
N GLU A 49 -5.39 -19.57 9.19
CA GLU A 49 -4.67 -20.43 8.24
C GLU A 49 -5.00 -20.08 6.77
N ASN A 50 -6.19 -19.51 6.52
CA ASN A 50 -6.67 -19.10 5.21
C ASN A 50 -6.40 -17.62 4.90
N ARG A 51 -5.55 -16.93 5.67
CA ARG A 51 -5.27 -15.49 5.50
C ARG A 51 -4.94 -15.08 4.07
N TRP A 52 -4.21 -15.92 3.33
CA TRP A 52 -3.85 -15.68 1.93
C TRP A 52 -5.05 -15.75 0.99
N ALA A 53 -6.02 -16.63 1.25
CA ALA A 53 -7.24 -16.72 0.47
C ALA A 53 -8.13 -15.49 0.69
N VAL A 54 -8.26 -15.06 1.95
CA VAL A 54 -9.01 -13.84 2.32
C VAL A 54 -8.36 -12.61 1.68
N MET A 55 -7.04 -12.49 1.77
CA MET A 55 -6.26 -11.43 1.12
C MET A 55 -6.55 -11.35 -0.38
N LYS A 56 -6.52 -12.48 -1.09
CA LYS A 56 -6.80 -12.52 -2.54
C LYS A 56 -8.20 -12.06 -2.89
N VAL A 57 -9.19 -12.36 -2.05
CA VAL A 57 -10.57 -11.89 -2.24
C VAL A 57 -10.64 -10.36 -2.12
N ILE A 58 -10.01 -9.79 -1.09
CA ILE A 58 -9.99 -8.32 -0.89
C ILE A 58 -9.22 -7.64 -2.03
N LEU A 59 -8.06 -8.18 -2.40
CA LEU A 59 -7.26 -7.65 -3.50
C LEU A 59 -7.98 -7.71 -4.85
N ALA A 60 -8.76 -8.76 -5.12
CA ALA A 60 -9.56 -8.88 -6.33
C ALA A 60 -10.66 -7.81 -6.43
N GLU A 61 -11.26 -7.40 -5.30
CA GLU A 61 -12.22 -6.28 -5.29
C GLU A 61 -11.52 -4.92 -5.36
N ALA A 62 -10.33 -4.78 -4.74
CA ALA A 62 -9.51 -3.58 -4.89
C ALA A 62 -9.14 -3.33 -6.36
N ALA A 63 -8.78 -4.38 -7.11
CA ALA A 63 -8.50 -4.30 -8.55
C ALA A 63 -9.70 -3.88 -9.40
N LYS A 64 -10.94 -4.02 -8.89
CA LYS A 64 -12.17 -3.54 -9.54
C LYS A 64 -12.53 -2.10 -9.15
N GLY A 65 -11.70 -1.44 -8.33
CA GLY A 65 -11.95 -0.08 -7.85
C GLY A 65 -12.80 -0.02 -6.58
N ASP A 66 -12.94 -1.09 -5.80
CA ASP A 66 -13.59 -0.99 -4.49
C ASP A 66 -12.71 -0.18 -3.52
N ILE A 67 -13.13 1.05 -3.20
CA ILE A 67 -12.35 1.97 -2.36
C ILE A 67 -12.05 1.37 -0.97
N PRO A 68 -13.02 0.81 -0.23
CA PRO A 68 -12.74 0.11 1.02
C PRO A 68 -11.66 -0.96 0.89
N SER A 69 -11.75 -1.83 -0.12
CA SER A 69 -10.74 -2.86 -0.38
C SER A 69 -9.37 -2.27 -0.71
N ILE A 70 -9.31 -1.21 -1.52
CA ILE A 70 -8.04 -0.52 -1.83
C ILE A 70 -7.38 -0.01 -0.54
N LYS A 71 -8.15 0.69 0.30
CA LYS A 71 -7.64 1.22 1.59
C LYS A 71 -7.14 0.09 2.49
N GLN A 72 -7.90 -1.00 2.58
CA GLN A 72 -7.54 -2.15 3.40
C GLN A 72 -6.25 -2.82 2.89
N MET A 73 -6.10 -2.97 1.58
CA MET A 73 -4.90 -3.59 1.00
C MET A 73 -3.67 -2.71 1.13
N ILE A 74 -3.81 -1.38 1.01
CA ILE A 74 -2.70 -0.44 1.27
C ILE A 74 -2.19 -0.60 2.71
N TRP A 75 -3.10 -0.74 3.69
CA TRP A 75 -2.73 -1.03 5.07
C TRP A 75 -2.08 -2.41 5.22
N TYR A 76 -2.68 -3.45 4.63
CA TYR A 76 -2.16 -4.82 4.75
C TYR A 76 -0.74 -4.96 4.19
N PHE A 77 -0.44 -4.33 3.05
CA PHE A 77 0.91 -4.35 2.49
C PHE A 77 1.92 -3.51 3.28
N ASP A 78 1.47 -2.48 4.00
CA ASP A 78 2.32 -1.77 4.97
C ASP A 78 2.67 -2.67 6.16
N VAL A 79 1.69 -3.44 6.69
CA VAL A 79 1.92 -4.44 7.73
C VAL A 79 2.89 -5.53 7.26
N LEU A 80 2.72 -6.04 6.03
CA LEU A 80 3.65 -7.02 5.46
C LEU A 80 5.07 -6.47 5.31
N PHE A 81 5.22 -5.22 4.87
CA PHE A 81 6.53 -4.58 4.74
C PHE A 81 7.24 -4.41 6.09
N GLN A 82 6.49 -4.00 7.13
CA GLN A 82 7.02 -3.78 8.48
C GLN A 82 7.28 -5.08 9.25
N SER A 83 6.69 -6.19 8.83
CA SER A 83 6.85 -7.48 9.51
C SER A 83 8.30 -7.98 9.41
N PRO A 84 8.94 -8.33 10.55
CA PRO A 84 10.32 -8.82 10.57
C PRO A 84 10.48 -10.20 9.92
N SER A 85 9.38 -10.96 9.79
CA SER A 85 9.38 -12.29 9.18
C SER A 85 9.24 -12.26 7.65
N THR A 86 9.01 -11.10 7.06
CA THR A 86 8.89 -10.95 5.61
C THR A 86 10.28 -10.95 4.97
N SER A 87 10.49 -11.82 3.96
CA SER A 87 11.74 -11.85 3.19
C SER A 87 11.96 -10.52 2.45
N GLU A 88 13.18 -10.30 1.97
CA GLU A 88 13.51 -9.09 1.19
C GLU A 88 12.67 -9.00 -0.10
N GLU A 89 12.50 -10.11 -0.82
CA GLU A 89 11.63 -10.18 -2.01
C GLU A 89 10.17 -9.91 -1.63
N GLY A 90 9.73 -10.41 -0.47
CA GLY A 90 8.39 -10.13 0.06
C GLY A 90 8.19 -8.65 0.38
N LYS A 91 9.23 -7.96 0.88
CA LYS A 91 9.19 -6.51 1.14
C LYS A 91 9.14 -5.72 -0.16
N VAL A 92 9.92 -6.09 -1.16
CA VAL A 92 9.88 -5.47 -2.50
C VAL A 92 8.48 -5.62 -3.10
N MET A 93 7.93 -6.83 -3.10
CA MET A 93 6.57 -7.10 -3.59
C MET A 93 5.51 -6.30 -2.84
N ALA A 94 5.61 -6.23 -1.51
CA ALA A 94 4.66 -5.46 -0.70
C ALA A 94 4.69 -3.97 -1.03
N LEU A 95 5.88 -3.39 -1.20
CA LEU A 95 6.04 -1.98 -1.57
C LEU A 95 5.53 -1.71 -3.00
N GLN A 96 5.86 -2.55 -3.97
CA GLN A 96 5.37 -2.44 -5.35
C GLN A 96 3.84 -2.48 -5.41
N THR A 97 3.23 -3.49 -4.77
CA THR A 97 1.77 -3.64 -4.75
C THR A 97 1.10 -2.46 -4.03
N ARG A 98 1.71 -1.96 -2.95
CA ARG A 98 1.23 -0.78 -2.24
C ARG A 98 1.28 0.48 -3.11
N ILE A 99 2.31 0.66 -3.95
CA ILE A 99 2.39 1.78 -4.90
C ILE A 99 1.22 1.71 -5.89
N GLU A 100 1.01 0.57 -6.53
CA GLU A 100 -0.08 0.38 -7.50
C GLU A 100 -1.45 0.68 -6.89
N LEU A 101 -1.71 0.19 -5.67
CA LEU A 101 -2.95 0.47 -4.95
C LEU A 101 -3.10 1.95 -4.59
N CYS A 102 -2.01 2.62 -4.18
CA CYS A 102 -2.04 4.05 -3.92
C CYS A 102 -2.27 4.85 -5.21
N GLU A 103 -1.70 4.46 -6.34
CA GLU A 103 -1.97 5.06 -7.64
C GLU A 103 -3.43 4.93 -8.05
N ALA A 104 -4.02 3.75 -7.83
CA ALA A 104 -5.45 3.54 -8.03
C ALA A 104 -6.28 4.48 -7.14
N ALA A 105 -5.97 4.57 -5.84
CA ALA A 105 -6.64 5.47 -4.91
C ALA A 105 -6.55 6.96 -5.35
N VAL A 106 -5.36 7.39 -5.78
CA VAL A 106 -5.13 8.77 -6.25
C VAL A 106 -5.93 9.06 -7.52
N THR A 107 -6.01 8.10 -8.45
CA THR A 107 -6.83 8.22 -9.67
C THR A 107 -8.32 8.37 -9.36
N MET A 108 -8.77 7.81 -8.23
CA MET A 108 -10.14 7.95 -7.72
C MET A 108 -10.36 9.23 -6.90
N GLY A 109 -9.38 10.11 -6.81
CA GLY A 109 -9.47 11.40 -6.11
C GLY A 109 -8.99 11.39 -4.66
N LEU A 110 -8.53 10.25 -4.14
CA LEU A 110 -7.96 10.13 -2.78
C LEU A 110 -6.49 10.54 -2.81
N LYS A 111 -6.24 11.82 -3.04
CA LYS A 111 -4.90 12.37 -3.29
C LYS A 111 -3.94 12.19 -2.11
N GLU A 112 -4.45 12.06 -0.89
CA GLU A 112 -3.68 11.81 0.33
C GLU A 112 -2.83 10.53 0.25
N PHE A 113 -3.26 9.53 -0.54
CA PHE A 113 -2.49 8.31 -0.76
C PHE A 113 -1.21 8.53 -1.57
N SER A 114 -1.03 9.69 -2.20
CA SER A 114 0.25 10.07 -2.81
C SER A 114 1.39 10.06 -1.79
N TYR A 115 1.13 10.42 -0.52
CA TYR A 115 2.16 10.35 0.52
C TYR A 115 2.62 8.91 0.77
N LYS A 116 1.67 7.97 0.90
CA LYS A 116 1.98 6.55 1.13
C LYS A 116 2.71 5.92 -0.07
N ALA A 117 2.37 6.32 -1.29
CA ALA A 117 3.10 5.93 -2.49
C ALA A 117 4.54 6.47 -2.47
N MET A 118 4.73 7.76 -2.15
CA MET A 118 6.05 8.39 -2.01
C MET A 118 6.94 7.64 -1.02
N VAL A 119 6.45 7.38 0.19
CA VAL A 119 7.19 6.63 1.21
C VAL A 119 7.57 5.23 0.71
N SER A 120 6.64 4.57 0.01
CA SER A 120 6.88 3.22 -0.52
C SER A 120 7.96 3.21 -1.62
N CYS A 121 7.94 4.21 -2.51
CA CYS A 121 8.99 4.43 -3.50
C CYS A 121 10.34 4.76 -2.83
N SER A 122 10.35 5.60 -1.78
CA SER A 122 11.58 5.91 -1.04
C SER A 122 12.18 4.67 -0.38
N ASN A 123 11.33 3.79 0.18
CA ASN A 123 11.78 2.52 0.77
C ASN A 123 12.29 1.54 -0.29
N LEU A 124 11.65 1.47 -1.47
CA LEU A 124 12.16 0.67 -2.59
C LEU A 124 13.53 1.16 -3.05
N PHE A 125 13.73 2.48 -3.11
CA PHE A 125 15.03 3.05 -3.44
C PHE A 125 16.08 2.64 -2.40
N SER A 126 15.78 2.78 -1.10
CA SER A 126 16.66 2.36 -0.02
C SER A 126 17.06 0.88 -0.11
N ILE A 127 16.13 -0.01 -0.45
CA ILE A 127 16.43 -1.43 -0.67
C ILE A 127 17.33 -1.60 -1.91
N ALA A 128 16.99 -0.94 -3.03
CA ALA A 128 17.76 -1.06 -4.28
C ALA A 128 19.22 -0.62 -4.14
N VAL A 129 19.50 0.34 -3.27
CA VAL A 129 20.86 0.89 -3.07
C VAL A 129 21.62 0.26 -1.90
N GLN A 130 21.01 -0.66 -1.15
CA GLN A 130 21.64 -1.31 0.01
C GLN A 130 22.81 -2.26 -0.32
N GLY A 131 23.30 -2.27 -1.57
CA GLY A 131 24.41 -3.12 -2.00
C GLY A 131 25.55 -2.45 -2.78
N GLN A 132 25.34 -1.35 -3.53
CA GLN A 132 26.38 -0.75 -4.40
C GLN A 132 26.12 0.74 -4.74
N THR A 133 27.22 1.47 -5.03
CA THR A 133 27.24 2.78 -5.70
C THR A 133 27.63 2.57 -7.17
N PRO A 134 27.05 3.26 -8.17
CA PRO A 134 25.79 3.98 -8.23
C PRO A 134 24.64 3.07 -8.72
N PRO A 135 23.36 3.49 -8.60
CA PRO A 135 22.23 2.73 -9.12
C PRO A 135 22.16 2.88 -10.64
N SER A 136 22.89 2.03 -11.37
CA SER A 136 22.56 1.76 -12.78
C SER A 136 21.27 0.96 -12.89
N ASP A 137 20.83 0.34 -11.79
CA ASP A 137 19.65 -0.51 -11.69
C ASP A 137 18.35 0.25 -12.00
N GLN A 138 17.61 -0.29 -12.96
CA GLN A 138 16.31 0.21 -13.40
C GLN A 138 15.33 0.35 -12.24
N MET A 139 15.40 -0.55 -11.24
CA MET A 139 14.54 -0.48 -10.06
C MET A 139 14.79 0.79 -9.24
N ALA A 140 16.06 1.16 -9.00
CA ALA A 140 16.40 2.36 -8.26
C ALA A 140 15.98 3.65 -8.99
N LYS A 141 16.16 3.68 -10.32
CA LYS A 141 15.70 4.79 -11.18
C LYS A 141 14.18 4.97 -11.10
N GLN A 142 13.44 3.87 -11.23
CA GLN A 142 11.97 3.89 -11.13
C GLN A 142 11.51 4.32 -9.74
N ALA A 143 12.15 3.82 -8.68
CA ALA A 143 11.84 4.17 -7.30
C ALA A 143 12.05 5.68 -7.01
N ILE A 144 13.21 6.26 -7.39
CA ILE A 144 13.45 7.70 -7.23
C ILE A 144 12.41 8.53 -7.99
N ASN A 145 12.18 8.22 -9.26
CA ASN A 145 11.25 8.99 -10.09
C ASN A 145 9.81 8.89 -9.55
N GLY A 146 9.41 7.71 -9.07
CA GLY A 146 8.14 7.48 -8.39
C GLY A 146 8.01 8.32 -7.13
N ALA A 147 9.03 8.32 -6.27
CA ALA A 147 9.04 9.09 -5.03
C ALA A 147 8.91 10.59 -5.30
N ILE A 148 9.69 11.14 -6.24
CA ILE A 148 9.64 12.55 -6.64
C ILE A 148 8.26 12.91 -7.19
N ARG A 149 7.70 12.10 -8.09
CA ARG A 149 6.36 12.32 -8.66
C ARG A 149 5.30 12.38 -7.57
N HIS A 150 5.30 11.41 -6.66
CA HIS A 150 4.30 11.31 -5.60
C HIS A 150 4.46 12.37 -4.52
N ALA A 151 5.69 12.77 -4.17
CA ALA A 151 5.95 13.91 -3.29
C ALA A 151 5.32 15.20 -3.86
N ASN A 152 5.54 15.46 -5.15
CA ASN A 152 4.96 16.62 -5.82
C ASN A 152 3.43 16.56 -5.89
N LEU A 153 2.85 15.38 -6.14
CA LEU A 153 1.39 15.20 -6.13
C LEU A 153 0.80 15.43 -4.74
N PHE A 154 1.44 14.91 -3.69
CA PHE A 154 1.02 15.10 -2.31
C PHE A 154 1.07 16.58 -1.90
N LEU A 155 2.17 17.28 -2.20
CA LEU A 155 2.31 18.71 -1.88
C LEU A 155 1.30 19.59 -2.63
N LYS A 156 0.76 19.13 -3.76
CA LYS A 156 -0.30 19.81 -4.54
C LYS A 156 -1.72 19.35 -4.16
N SER A 157 -1.86 18.39 -3.25
CA SER A 157 -3.15 17.77 -2.93
C SER A 157 -4.07 18.65 -2.09
N GLY A 158 -3.52 19.64 -1.38
CA GLY A 158 -4.24 20.44 -0.39
C GLY A 158 -4.31 19.78 1.00
N TYR A 159 -3.56 18.70 1.24
CA TYR A 159 -3.40 18.12 2.57
C TYR A 159 -2.65 19.10 3.50
N GLU A 160 -3.12 19.28 4.73
CA GLU A 160 -2.67 20.36 5.62
C GLU A 160 -1.77 19.91 6.77
N ASP A 161 -1.49 18.61 6.89
CA ASP A 161 -0.63 18.07 7.96
C ASP A 161 0.81 18.60 7.83
N PRO A 162 1.29 19.45 8.76
CA PRO A 162 2.60 20.07 8.64
C PRO A 162 3.77 19.08 8.72
N GLU A 163 3.61 17.99 9.48
CA GLU A 163 4.65 16.98 9.66
C GLU A 163 4.85 16.20 8.35
N LEU A 164 3.75 15.74 7.73
CA LEU A 164 3.82 15.02 6.46
C LEU A 164 4.28 15.92 5.31
N ILE A 165 3.90 17.20 5.31
CA ILE A 165 4.41 18.19 4.34
C ILE A 165 5.92 18.35 4.47
N ASN A 166 6.42 18.46 5.71
CA ASN A 166 7.84 18.60 5.96
C ASN A 166 8.62 17.34 5.54
N ASP A 167 8.12 16.16 5.90
CA ASP A 167 8.72 14.89 5.49
C ASP A 167 8.79 14.76 3.96
N ALA A 168 7.69 15.04 3.26
CA ALA A 168 7.65 15.02 1.80
C ALA A 168 8.66 15.99 1.16
N ARG A 169 8.86 17.18 1.74
CA ARG A 169 9.88 18.13 1.27
C ARG A 169 11.30 17.62 1.52
N GLN A 170 11.55 16.98 2.65
CA GLN A 170 12.87 16.41 2.98
C GLN A 170 13.22 15.27 2.03
N ILE A 171 12.29 14.34 1.79
CA ILE A 171 12.45 13.25 0.82
C ILE A 171 12.71 13.81 -0.58
N LEU A 172 11.90 14.79 -1.02
CA LEU A 172 12.08 15.42 -2.32
C LEU A 172 13.46 16.04 -2.48
N LYS A 173 13.95 16.77 -1.46
CA LYS A 173 15.29 17.38 -1.46
C LYS A 173 16.38 16.31 -1.56
N SER A 174 16.29 15.26 -0.76
CA SER A 174 17.29 14.18 -0.74
C SER A 174 17.34 13.44 -2.09
N LEU A 175 16.19 12.97 -2.58
CA LEU A 175 16.12 12.15 -3.78
C LEU A 175 16.39 12.91 -5.07
N THR A 176 16.12 14.22 -5.13
CA THR A 176 16.46 15.04 -6.31
C THR A 176 17.97 15.09 -6.53
N VAL A 177 18.76 15.17 -5.45
CA VAL A 177 20.24 15.14 -5.55
C VAL A 177 20.71 13.79 -6.10
N HIS A 178 20.12 12.69 -5.62
CA HIS A 178 20.41 11.36 -6.15
C HIS A 178 19.99 11.20 -7.62
N ALA A 179 18.82 11.71 -8.00
CA ALA A 179 18.33 11.66 -9.38
C ALA A 179 19.29 12.38 -10.36
N GLN A 180 19.76 13.57 -9.97
CA GLN A 180 20.71 14.35 -10.76
C GLN A 180 22.05 13.62 -10.92
N ALA A 181 22.55 13.03 -9.83
CA ALA A 181 23.78 12.24 -9.88
C ALA A 181 23.66 11.00 -10.79
N ILE A 182 22.53 10.28 -10.73
CA ILE A 182 22.28 9.11 -11.59
C ILE A 182 22.20 9.51 -13.07
N ASN A 183 21.48 10.58 -13.39
CA ASN A 183 21.33 11.02 -14.78
C ASN A 183 22.67 11.50 -15.37
N ALA A 184 23.47 12.23 -14.59
CA ALA A 184 24.79 12.69 -15.01
C ALA A 184 25.78 11.54 -15.29
N LEU A 185 25.65 10.41 -14.57
CA LEU A 185 26.47 9.22 -14.81
C LEU A 185 26.10 8.54 -16.13
N VAL A 186 24.81 8.47 -16.47
CA VAL A 186 24.33 7.87 -17.73
C VAL A 186 24.78 8.69 -18.94
N GLU A 187 24.71 10.02 -18.86
CA GLU A 187 25.18 10.91 -19.94
C GLU A 187 26.70 10.85 -20.17
N SER A 188 27.47 10.32 -19.22
CA SER A 188 28.92 10.14 -19.35
C SER A 188 29.34 8.77 -19.93
N GLU A 189 28.39 7.84 -20.05
CA GLU A 189 28.60 6.49 -20.58
C GLU A 189 28.13 6.33 -22.04
N GLU A 190 27.52 7.37 -22.63
CA GLU A 190 27.13 7.47 -24.05
C GLU A 190 28.13 8.33 -24.88
#